data_AF-A0A2E4YQ04-F1
#
_entry.id   AF-A0A2E4YQ04-F1
#
_cell.length_a   1.000
_cell.length_b   1.000
_cell.length_c   1.000
_cell.angle_alpha   90.00
_cell.angle_beta   90.00
_cell.angle_gamma   90.00
#
_symmetry.space_group_name_H-M   'P 1'
#
loop_
_entity.id
_entity.type
_entity.pdbx_description
1 polymer ?
#
loop_
_entity_poly.entity_id
_entity_poly.type
_entity_poly.pdbx_seq_one_letter_code
_entity_poly.pdbx_strand_id
1 'polypeptide(L)' 'MDWLFYPIRDFLVFSFENGLERLQNLPNIFYTLLISFGLIYWMFLQHKLNKKAEQDPNQVK' A
#
# COMPACT_ATOMS: atom_id res chain seq x y z
N MET A 1 36.32 13.05 -16.86
CA MET A 1 35.12 12.23 -16.59
C MET A 1 34.34 12.77 -15.40
N ASP A 2 35.01 13.36 -14.41
CA ASP A 2 34.40 13.86 -13.18
C ASP A 2 33.29 14.90 -13.39
N TRP A 3 33.37 15.73 -14.43
CA TRP A 3 32.37 16.76 -14.75
C TRP A 3 30.97 16.22 -15.03
N LEU A 4 30.84 14.95 -15.44
CA LEU A 4 29.55 14.28 -15.66
C LEU A 4 29.13 13.47 -14.42
N PHE A 5 30.09 12.89 -13.70
CA PHE A 5 29.81 12.11 -12.50
C PHE A 5 29.31 12.96 -11.33
N TYR A 6 29.81 14.18 -11.15
CA TYR A 6 29.36 15.07 -10.08
C TYR A 6 27.88 15.48 -10.21
N PRO A 7 27.38 15.98 -11.36
CA PRO A 7 25.97 16.30 -11.52
C PRO A 7 25.03 15.11 -11.30
N ILE A 8 25.43 13.93 -11.78
CA ILE A 8 24.64 12.70 -11.61
C ILE A 8 24.60 12.31 -10.13
N ARG A 9 25.74 12.34 -9.44
CA ARG A 9 25.82 12.10 -8.00
C ARG A 9 24.95 13.09 -7.23
N ASP A 10 25.09 14.38 -7.51
CA ASP A 10 24.38 15.43 -6.78
C ASP A 10 22.87 15.33 -7.01
N PHE A 11 22.44 15.00 -8.24
CA PHE A 11 21.05 14.71 -8.54
C PHE A 11 20.52 13.50 -7.77
N LEU A 12 21.30 12.41 -7.69
CA LEU A 12 20.92 11.22 -6.94
C LEU A 12 20.83 11.52 -5.44
N VAL A 13 21.85 12.15 -4.86
CA VAL A 13 21.87 12.56 -3.45
C VAL A 13 20.68 13.46 -3.14
N PHE A 14 20.44 14.50 -3.96
CA PHE A 14 19.28 15.37 -3.82
C PHE A 14 17.96 14.58 -3.85
N SER A 15 17.83 13.64 -4.79
CA SER A 15 16.62 12.83 -4.96
C SER A 15 16.36 11.91 -3.76
N PHE A 16 17.41 11.35 -3.17
CA PHE A 16 17.30 10.51 -1.97
C PHE A 16 17.03 11.36 -0.72
N GLU A 17 17.80 12.42 -0.47
CA GLU A 17 17.66 13.28 0.72
C GLU A 17 16.31 14.02 0.74
N ASN A 18 15.87 14.55 -0.41
CA ASN A 18 14.65 15.37 -0.48
C ASN A 18 13.39 14.57 -0.84
N GLY A 19 13.55 13.35 -1.37
CA GLY A 19 12.46 12.45 -1.73
C GLY A 19 12.27 11.34 -0.70
N LEU A 20 13.04 10.25 -0.86
CA LEU A 20 12.85 9.00 -0.11
C LEU A 20 13.13 9.15 1.39
N GLU A 21 14.18 9.87 1.78
CA GLU A 21 14.52 10.09 3.18
C GLU A 21 13.47 10.96 3.89
N ARG A 22 12.94 11.98 3.19
CA ARG A 22 11.85 12.82 3.70
C ARG A 22 10.56 12.05 3.97
N LEU A 23 10.30 11.00 3.17
CA LEU A 23 9.16 10.13 3.38
C LEU A 23 9.32 9.24 4.62
N GLN A 24 10.53 9.06 5.15
CA GLN A 24 10.80 8.28 6.35
C GLN A 24 9.97 6.97 6.38
N ASN A 25 9.18 6.76 7.42
CA ASN A 25 8.32 5.59 7.60
C ASN A 25 6.91 5.77 7.00
N LEU A 26 6.61 6.89 6.34
CA LEU A 26 5.30 7.21 5.78
C LEU A 26 4.80 6.18 4.77
N PRO A 27 5.64 5.62 3.86
CA PRO A 27 5.18 4.58 2.93
C PRO A 27 4.70 3.34 3.68
N ASN A 28 5.43 2.89 4.70
CA ASN A 28 5.05 1.73 5.51
C ASN A 28 3.75 1.99 6.28
N ILE A 29 3.60 3.19 6.86
CA ILE A 29 2.35 3.60 7.52
C ILE A 29 1.18 3.59 6.53
N PHE A 30 1.38 4.16 5.34
CA PHE A 30 0.36 4.20 4.29
C PHE A 30 -0.07 2.79 3.88
N TYR A 31 0.88 1.90 3.56
CA TYR A 31 0.56 0.52 3.18
C TYR A 31 -0.09 -0.25 4.33
N THR A 32 0.36 -0.05 5.57
CA THR A 32 -0.23 -0.69 6.75
C THR A 32 -1.69 -0.28 6.92
N LEU A 33 -1.98 1.02 6.80
CA LEU A 33 -3.35 1.53 6.87
C LEU A 33 -4.19 1.02 5.71
N LEU A 34 -3.68 1.07 4.48
CA LEU A 34 -4.38 0.59 3.29
C LEU A 34 -4.76 -0.89 3.42
N ILE A 35 -3.85 -1.74 3.86
CA ILE A 35 -4.10 -3.17 4.09
C ILE A 35 -5.12 -3.34 5.22
N SER A 36 -4.96 -2.63 6.32
CA SER A 36 -5.87 -2.72 7.47
C SER A 36 -7.30 -2.34 7.08
N PHE A 37 -7.48 -1.23 6.36
CA PHE A 37 -8.79 -0.83 5.84
C PHE A 37 -9.35 -1.83 4.83
N GLY A 38 -8.50 -2.36 3.94
CA GLY A 38 -8.89 -3.38 2.98
C GLY A 38 -9.40 -4.64 3.65
N LEU A 39 -8.72 -5.12 4.69
CA LEU A 39 -9.12 -6.30 5.47
C LEU A 39 -10.43 -6.07 6.23
N ILE A 40 -10.59 -4.92 6.87
CA ILE A 40 -11.82 -4.56 7.57
C ILE A 40 -12.99 -4.50 6.57
N TYR A 41 -12.80 -3.82 5.44
CA TYR A 41 -13.81 -3.74 4.39
C TYR A 41 -14.17 -5.12 3.84
N TRP A 42 -13.16 -5.97 3.61
CA TRP A 42 -13.36 -7.33 3.14
C TRP A 42 -14.18 -8.16 4.14
N MET A 43 -13.92 -8.05 5.44
CA MET A 43 -14.74 -8.72 6.46
C MET A 43 -16.20 -8.28 6.43
N PHE A 44 -16.48 -6.98 6.24
CA PHE A 44 -17.86 -6.50 6.10
C PHE A 44 -18.54 -7.07 4.85
N LEU A 45 -17.82 -7.12 3.73
CA LEU A 45 -18.34 -7.69 2.49
C LEU A 45 -18.59 -9.19 2.64
N GLN A 46 -17.65 -9.92 3.22
CA GLN A 46 -17.75 -11.35 3.49
C GLN A 46 -18.95 -11.65 4.39
N HIS A 47 -19.13 -10.91 5.48
CA HIS A 47 -20.30 -11.05 6.36
C HIS A 47 -21.63 -10.88 5.61
N LYS A 48 -21.71 -9.87 4.73
CA LYS A 48 -22.90 -9.62 3.91
C LYS A 48 -23.15 -10.78 2.93
N LEU A 49 -22.11 -11.28 2.27
CA LEU A 49 -22.23 -12.36 1.29
C LEU A 49 -22.57 -13.70 1.95
N ASN A 50 -21.98 -13.99 3.12
CA ASN A 50 -22.31 -15.19 3.91
C ASN A 50 -23.79 -15.22 4.30
N LYS A 51 -24.33 -14.10 4.79
CA LYS A 51 -25.77 -14.01 5.10
C LYS A 51 -26.67 -14.25 3.90
N LYS A 52 -26.25 -13.79 2.72
CA LYS A 52 -27.00 -14.02 1.48
C LYS A 52 -26.95 -15.49 1.08
N ALA A 53 -25.80 -16.13 1.21
CA ALA A 53 -25.60 -17.55 0.94
C ALA A 53 -26.42 -18.45 1.88
N GLU A 54 -26.53 -18.10 3.17
CA GLU A 54 -27.36 -18.84 4.14
C GLU A 54 -28.85 -18.88 3.74
N GLN A 55 -29.31 -17.88 3.00
CA GLN A 55 -30.70 -17.77 2.53
C GLN A 55 -30.91 -18.40 1.15
N ASP A 56 -29.85 -18.82 0.46
CA ASP A 56 -29.94 -19.40 -0.88
C ASP A 56 -30.16 -20.92 -0.78
N PRO A 57 -31.33 -21.43 -1.22
CA PRO A 57 -31.64 -22.86 -1.16
C PRO A 57 -30.73 -23.71 -2.07
N ASN A 58 -30.01 -23.11 -3.01
CA ASN A 58 -29.08 -23.79 -3.91
C ASN A 58 -27.61 -23.69 -3.46
N GLN A 59 -27.34 -23.09 -2.30
CA GLN A 59 -25.97 -22.96 -1.78
C GLN A 59 -25.37 -24.35 -1.49
N VAL A 60 -24.19 -24.62 -2.05
CA VAL A 60 -23.41 -25.82 -1.75
C VAL A 60 -22.91 -25.72 -0.30
N LYS A 61 -23.26 -26.72 0.51
CA LYS A 61 -22.88 -26.82 1.93
C LYS A 61 -21.51 -27.48 2.12
#